data_AF-A0A561WCN9-F1
#
_entry.id   AF-A0A561WCN9-F1
#
_cell.length_a   1.000
_cell.length_b   1.000
_cell.length_c   1.000
_cell.angle_alpha   90.00
_cell.angle_beta   90.00
_cell.angle_gamma   90.00
#
_symmetry.space_group_name_H-M   'P 1'
#
loop_
_entity.id
_entity.type
_entity.pdbx_description
1 polymer ?
#
loop_
_entity_poly.entity_id
_entity_poly.type
_entity_poly.pdbx_seq_one_letter_code
_entity_poly.pdbx_strand_id
1 'polypeptide(L)'
;MSKQPGSSTAAQSDQPDTTHPADGVAPVAEAPRPARAPGAPVLALLAIGWLAAMLWSTREAISSAAAGLTAISLSAFALPGVISAALVAGAAVALAVTGLLARRGVDRATLRFVVAVGTGLLVGLAAALAINLTYADNATTNTIAGTSAAAAIIGGALAGARDAAPVGAVVTAALGTLVFVVAFSRARDPLFDLFGADGSQASLVSAAKWVSRTESLLAGLLAGLLAFGYLTWARRRALRRDPATPALRWPAYLVAGAGPGLLLLLAEVIIRIGGRTLLDLASALSEADAVAQTSLGTSRVDNGIWVLFVGALTALVAFGRTLGPAPHDDEPEPVED
;
A
#
# COMPACT_ATOMS: atom_id res chain seq x y z
N MET A 1 -72.23 11.95 -12.52
CA MET A 1 -73.33 11.60 -11.59
C MET A 1 -72.95 10.30 -10.91
N SER A 2 -72.89 10.30 -9.57
CA SER A 2 -72.53 9.16 -8.71
C SER A 2 -73.78 8.34 -8.33
N LYS A 3 -73.56 7.18 -7.68
CA LYS A 3 -74.46 6.09 -7.21
C LYS A 3 -74.33 4.83 -8.10
N GLN A 4 -74.06 3.61 -7.63
CA GLN A 4 -74.33 2.98 -6.32
C GLN A 4 -73.53 1.62 -6.18
N PRO A 5 -73.75 0.76 -5.15
CA PRO A 5 -72.76 0.10 -4.26
C PRO A 5 -72.52 -1.39 -4.65
N GLY A 6 -71.80 -2.31 -3.99
CA GLY A 6 -71.24 -2.49 -2.65
C GLY A 6 -71.72 -3.84 -2.07
N SER A 7 -70.76 -4.74 -1.78
CA SER A 7 -70.83 -5.91 -0.84
C SER A 7 -71.81 -7.05 -1.19
N SER A 8 -71.69 -8.32 -0.77
CA SER A 8 -70.72 -9.06 0.04
C SER A 8 -71.02 -10.57 -0.13
N THR A 9 -69.96 -11.37 -0.23
CA THR A 9 -69.76 -12.71 0.37
C THR A 9 -70.75 -13.87 0.12
N ALA A 10 -70.25 -14.95 -0.50
CA ALA A 10 -70.48 -16.31 -0.02
C ALA A 10 -69.26 -17.20 -0.32
N ALA A 11 -68.89 -17.97 0.70
CA ALA A 11 -67.73 -18.85 0.87
C ALA A 11 -67.35 -19.75 -0.32
N GLN A 12 -66.04 -19.89 -0.55
CA GLN A 12 -65.45 -21.21 -0.80
C GLN A 12 -63.98 -21.23 -0.35
N SER A 13 -63.74 -21.96 0.74
CA SER A 13 -62.42 -22.39 1.15
C SER A 13 -62.18 -23.74 0.49
N ASP A 14 -61.30 -23.82 -0.50
CA ASP A 14 -60.81 -25.09 -1.03
C ASP A 14 -59.28 -25.03 -1.21
N GLN A 15 -58.63 -25.68 -0.26
CA GLN A 15 -57.42 -26.51 -0.29
C GLN A 15 -56.22 -26.16 -1.24
N PRO A 16 -54.98 -26.17 -0.72
CA PRO A 16 -53.78 -25.99 -1.52
C PRO A 16 -53.42 -27.26 -2.30
N ASP A 17 -53.24 -27.11 -3.61
CA ASP A 17 -52.61 -28.11 -4.47
C ASP A 17 -51.16 -28.34 -4.03
N THR A 18 -50.96 -29.50 -3.42
CA THR A 18 -49.65 -30.07 -3.14
C THR A 18 -49.20 -30.88 -4.35
N THR A 19 -48.64 -30.20 -5.35
CA THR A 19 -47.81 -30.87 -6.34
C THR A 19 -46.35 -30.55 -6.04
N HIS A 20 -45.68 -31.57 -5.51
CA HIS A 20 -44.25 -31.65 -5.26
C HIS A 20 -43.52 -31.82 -6.61
N PRO A 21 -42.62 -30.92 -7.02
CA PRO A 21 -41.39 -31.32 -7.67
C PRO A 21 -40.30 -31.44 -6.61
N ALA A 22 -39.42 -32.40 -6.83
CA ALA A 22 -38.34 -32.77 -5.93
C ALA A 22 -37.53 -31.56 -5.42
N ASP A 23 -37.21 -31.60 -4.14
CA ASP A 23 -36.19 -30.80 -3.48
C ASP A 23 -34.83 -31.00 -4.18
N GLY A 24 -34.63 -30.29 -5.28
CA GLY A 24 -33.30 -29.88 -5.72
C GLY A 24 -32.87 -28.75 -4.80
N VAL A 25 -32.40 -29.08 -3.59
CA VAL A 25 -31.65 -28.12 -2.78
C VAL A 25 -30.47 -27.69 -3.63
N ALA A 26 -30.60 -26.54 -4.29
CA ALA A 26 -29.49 -25.90 -4.97
C ALA A 26 -28.33 -25.87 -3.98
N PRO A 27 -27.12 -26.34 -4.35
CA PRO A 27 -26.00 -26.32 -3.43
C PRO A 27 -25.87 -24.89 -2.92
N VAL A 28 -26.06 -24.70 -1.62
CA VAL A 28 -25.83 -23.42 -0.94
C VAL A 28 -24.43 -23.01 -1.35
N ALA A 29 -24.32 -21.97 -2.18
CA ALA A 29 -23.06 -21.53 -2.74
C ALA A 29 -22.11 -21.30 -1.57
N GLU A 30 -21.11 -22.17 -1.45
CA GLU A 30 -20.10 -22.10 -0.39
C GLU A 30 -19.50 -20.69 -0.48
N ALA A 31 -19.54 -19.94 0.62
CA ALA A 31 -19.11 -18.54 0.63
C ALA A 31 -17.71 -18.44 0.00
N PRO A 32 -17.47 -17.48 -0.93
CA PRO A 32 -16.22 -17.42 -1.68
C PRO A 32 -15.02 -17.43 -0.72
N ARG A 33 -14.16 -18.43 -0.85
CA ARG A 33 -12.95 -18.51 -0.02
C ARG A 33 -12.06 -17.31 -0.34
N PRO A 34 -11.58 -16.55 0.66
CA PRO A 34 -10.83 -15.34 0.41
C PRO A 34 -9.55 -15.62 -0.37
N ALA A 35 -9.29 -14.77 -1.37
CA ALA A 35 -8.14 -14.88 -2.25
C ALA A 35 -6.84 -14.79 -1.45
N ARG A 36 -6.04 -15.86 -1.47
CA ARG A 36 -4.77 -15.95 -0.72
C ARG A 36 -3.70 -15.03 -1.31
N ALA A 37 -2.84 -14.47 -0.45
CA ALA A 37 -1.62 -13.76 -0.84
C ALA A 37 -0.45 -14.74 -1.04
N PRO A 38 -0.06 -15.08 -2.28
CA PRO A 38 1.11 -15.92 -2.51
C PRO A 38 2.41 -15.20 -2.13
N GLY A 39 3.38 -15.91 -1.54
CA GLY A 39 4.69 -15.32 -1.23
C GLY A 39 4.72 -14.38 -0.02
N ALA A 40 3.63 -14.24 0.74
CA ALA A 40 3.58 -13.44 1.97
C ALA A 40 4.78 -13.62 2.93
N PRO A 41 5.28 -14.85 3.24
CA PRO A 41 6.45 -14.98 4.12
C PRO A 41 7.74 -14.42 3.49
N VAL A 42 7.90 -14.52 2.16
CA VAL A 42 9.05 -13.93 1.47
C VAL A 42 8.96 -12.41 1.49
N LEU A 43 7.77 -11.85 1.26
CA LEU A 43 7.55 -10.40 1.38
C LEU A 43 7.83 -9.89 2.80
N ALA A 44 7.42 -10.64 3.83
CA ALA A 44 7.72 -10.32 5.22
C ALA A 44 9.23 -10.29 5.49
N LEU A 45 9.97 -11.31 5.03
CA LEU A 45 11.42 -11.36 5.17
C LEU A 45 12.12 -10.21 4.42
N LEU A 46 11.69 -9.92 3.19
CA LEU A 46 12.23 -8.80 2.42
C LEU A 46 11.94 -7.45 3.08
N ALA A 47 10.74 -7.26 3.62
CA ALA A 47 10.38 -6.02 4.30
C ALA A 47 11.10 -5.83 5.64
N ILE A 48 11.29 -6.91 6.42
CA ILE A 48 12.13 -6.86 7.63
C ILE A 48 13.58 -6.57 7.26
N GLY A 49 14.13 -7.24 6.24
CA GLY A 49 15.47 -7.00 5.75
C GLY A 49 15.67 -5.56 5.27
N TRP A 50 14.66 -4.99 4.58
CA TRP A 50 14.66 -3.60 4.17
C TRP A 50 14.60 -2.63 5.36
N LEU A 51 13.74 -2.88 6.34
CA LEU A 51 13.68 -2.09 7.57
C LEU A 51 15.01 -2.12 8.31
N ALA A 52 15.63 -3.29 8.45
CA ALA A 52 16.95 -3.43 9.04
C ALA A 52 18.02 -2.67 8.27
N ALA A 53 18.01 -2.74 6.92
CA ALA A 53 18.92 -1.98 6.07
C ALA A 53 18.74 -0.46 6.23
N MET A 54 17.50 0.03 6.35
CA MET A 54 17.23 1.44 6.59
C MET A 54 17.72 1.88 7.97
N LEU A 55 17.44 1.12 9.03
CA LEU A 55 17.93 1.41 10.38
C LEU A 55 19.47 1.43 10.42
N TRP A 56 20.11 0.49 9.73
CA TRP A 56 21.57 0.45 9.59
C TRP A 56 22.11 1.65 8.82
N SER A 57 21.48 2.00 7.68
CA SER A 57 21.86 3.16 6.88
C SER A 57 21.73 4.46 7.67
N THR A 58 20.68 4.61 8.47
CA THR A 58 20.50 5.77 9.36
C THR A 58 21.60 5.81 10.41
N ARG A 59 21.98 4.66 10.97
CA ARG A 59 23.05 4.57 11.96
C ARG A 59 24.38 5.04 11.38
N GLU A 60 24.76 4.52 10.22
CA GLU A 60 26.01 4.91 9.55
C GLU A 60 26.03 6.39 9.19
N ALA A 61 24.91 6.96 8.74
CA ALA A 61 24.81 8.39 8.46
C ALA A 61 25.03 9.25 9.72
N ILE A 62 24.52 8.79 10.88
CA ILE A 62 24.67 9.49 12.16
C ILE A 62 26.07 9.31 12.73
N SER A 63 26.68 8.11 12.62
CA SER A 63 28.03 7.86 13.14
C SER A 63 29.15 8.46 12.29
N SER A 64 28.95 8.60 10.98
CA SER A 64 29.91 9.23 10.06
C SER A 64 29.92 10.75 10.15
N ALA A 65 28.81 11.36 10.59
CA ALA A 65 28.74 12.77 10.96
C ALA A 65 29.38 12.96 12.34
N ALA A 66 30.69 13.20 12.38
CA ALA A 66 31.43 13.45 13.61
C ALA A 66 30.71 14.45 14.55
N ALA A 67 30.64 14.14 15.83
CA ALA A 67 29.87 14.80 16.89
C ALA A 67 29.61 16.31 16.68
N GLY A 68 28.36 16.67 16.36
CA GLY A 68 27.93 18.06 16.19
C GLY A 68 26.49 18.21 15.70
N LEU A 69 26.02 19.47 15.57
CA LEU A 69 24.68 19.87 15.14
C LEU A 69 24.22 19.24 13.80
N THR A 70 25.16 18.83 12.94
CA THR A 70 24.90 18.15 11.66
C THR A 70 24.27 16.76 11.80
N ALA A 71 24.48 16.08 12.93
CA ALA A 71 23.90 14.75 13.19
C ALA A 71 22.36 14.81 13.36
N ILE A 72 21.83 15.90 13.92
CA ILE A 72 20.38 16.09 14.12
C ILE A 72 19.69 16.29 12.77
N SER A 73 20.24 17.15 11.91
CA SER A 73 19.69 17.40 10.58
C SER A 73 19.74 16.12 9.72
N LEU A 74 20.86 15.39 9.68
CA LEU A 74 20.98 14.11 8.96
C LEU A 74 20.02 13.02 9.46
N SER A 75 19.79 12.96 10.78
CA SER A 75 18.77 12.07 11.36
C SER A 75 17.37 12.41 10.85
N ALA A 76 17.05 13.71 10.75
CA ALA A 76 15.78 14.19 10.22
C ALA A 76 15.59 13.84 8.73
N PHE A 77 16.66 13.80 7.94
CA PHE A 77 16.63 13.39 6.54
C PHE A 77 16.43 11.87 6.34
N ALA A 78 16.90 11.04 7.27
CA ALA A 78 16.80 9.58 7.17
C ALA A 78 15.45 9.02 7.68
N LEU A 79 14.77 9.77 8.55
CA LEU A 79 13.49 9.40 9.17
C LEU A 79 12.39 8.94 8.20
N PRO A 80 12.13 9.64 7.08
CA PRO A 80 11.04 9.26 6.18
C PRO A 80 11.19 7.84 5.63
N GLY A 81 12.43 7.43 5.34
CA GLY A 81 12.74 6.10 4.84
C GLY A 81 12.49 5.01 5.88
N VAL A 82 12.87 5.24 7.14
CA VAL A 82 12.62 4.31 8.25
C VAL A 82 11.12 4.16 8.52
N ILE A 83 10.38 5.26 8.54
CA ILE A 83 8.92 5.24 8.80
C ILE A 83 8.18 4.50 7.68
N SER A 84 8.54 4.76 6.42
CA SER A 84 7.97 4.04 5.27
C SER A 84 8.33 2.54 5.29
N ALA A 85 9.58 2.20 5.64
CA ALA A 85 10.00 0.81 5.78
C ALA A 85 9.26 0.10 6.92
N ALA A 86 9.04 0.76 8.06
CA ALA A 86 8.32 0.22 9.20
C ALA A 86 6.84 -0.03 8.86
N LEU A 87 6.20 0.92 8.17
CA LEU A 87 4.83 0.79 7.65
C LEU A 87 4.68 -0.44 6.74
N VAL A 88 5.59 -0.61 5.77
CA VAL A 88 5.59 -1.74 4.84
C VAL A 88 5.90 -3.06 5.54
N ALA A 89 6.86 -3.08 6.47
CA ALA A 89 7.20 -4.26 7.27
C ALA A 89 6.03 -4.72 8.14
N GLY A 90 5.36 -3.79 8.83
CA GLY A 90 4.16 -4.09 9.60
C GLY A 90 3.07 -4.75 8.76
N ALA A 91 2.80 -4.21 7.57
CA ALA A 91 1.84 -4.78 6.63
C ALA A 91 2.26 -6.16 6.11
N ALA A 92 3.52 -6.34 5.72
CA ALA A 92 4.03 -7.58 5.16
C ALA A 92 4.03 -8.74 6.18
N VAL A 93 4.47 -8.47 7.42
CA VAL A 93 4.51 -9.47 8.49
C VAL A 93 3.09 -9.82 8.94
N ALA A 94 2.21 -8.83 9.10
CA ALA A 94 0.81 -9.06 9.42
C ALA A 94 0.11 -9.90 8.33
N LEU A 95 0.38 -9.65 7.05
CA LEU A 95 -0.13 -10.46 5.93
C LEU A 95 0.36 -11.91 6.01
N ALA A 96 1.63 -12.13 6.37
CA ALA A 96 2.19 -13.48 6.51
C ALA A 96 1.56 -14.24 7.69
N VAL A 97 1.42 -13.58 8.85
CA VAL A 97 0.84 -14.19 10.06
C VAL A 97 -0.64 -14.49 9.88
N THR A 98 -1.43 -13.53 9.37
CA THR A 98 -2.86 -13.75 9.11
C THR A 98 -3.09 -14.78 8.00
N GLY A 99 -2.23 -14.82 6.98
CA GLY A 99 -2.24 -15.86 5.95
C GLY A 99 -1.95 -17.25 6.51
N LEU A 100 -1.08 -17.38 7.52
CA LEU A 100 -0.84 -18.63 8.23
C LEU A 100 -2.05 -19.05 9.08
N LEU A 101 -2.70 -18.08 9.74
CA LEU A 101 -3.88 -18.32 10.56
C LEU A 101 -5.08 -18.79 9.71
N ALA A 102 -5.30 -18.16 8.56
CA ALA A 102 -6.31 -18.57 7.59
C ALA A 102 -6.05 -19.99 7.04
N ARG A 103 -4.79 -20.40 6.86
CA ARG A 103 -4.45 -21.78 6.47
C ARG A 103 -4.83 -22.81 7.54
N ARG A 104 -4.92 -22.41 8.80
CA ARG A 104 -5.36 -23.26 9.91
C ARG A 104 -6.87 -23.26 10.11
N GLY A 105 -7.64 -22.68 9.18
CA GLY A 105 -9.10 -22.62 9.25
C GLY A 105 -9.65 -21.52 10.16
N VAL A 106 -8.80 -20.60 10.62
CA VAL A 106 -9.18 -19.51 11.52
C VAL A 106 -9.27 -18.22 10.72
N ASP A 107 -10.46 -17.92 10.19
CA ASP A 107 -10.70 -16.76 9.32
C ASP A 107 -11.91 -15.93 9.78
N ARG A 108 -11.78 -15.34 10.97
CA ARG A 108 -12.75 -14.37 11.50
C ARG A 108 -12.18 -12.97 11.29
N ALA A 109 -12.96 -12.08 10.67
CA ALA A 109 -12.52 -10.72 10.34
C ALA A 109 -11.96 -9.96 11.57
N THR A 110 -12.65 -10.03 12.72
CA THR A 110 -12.22 -9.40 13.97
C THR A 110 -10.89 -9.96 14.47
N LEU A 111 -10.74 -11.30 14.49
CA LEU A 111 -9.51 -11.94 14.94
C LEU A 111 -8.35 -11.64 13.98
N ARG A 112 -8.60 -11.66 12.66
CA ARG A 112 -7.63 -11.28 11.64
C ARG A 112 -7.14 -9.86 11.86
N PHE A 113 -8.04 -8.91 12.11
CA PHE A 113 -7.69 -7.53 12.38
C PHE A 113 -6.87 -7.38 13.66
N VAL A 114 -7.31 -7.98 14.78
CA VAL A 114 -6.58 -7.94 16.06
C VAL A 114 -5.19 -8.55 15.94
N VAL A 115 -5.07 -9.71 15.29
CA VAL A 115 -3.78 -10.38 15.06
C VAL A 115 -2.89 -9.54 14.15
N ALA A 116 -3.45 -8.91 13.11
CA ALA A 116 -2.68 -8.05 12.21
C ALA A 116 -2.13 -6.80 12.93
N VAL A 117 -2.96 -6.14 13.73
CA VAL A 117 -2.56 -5.00 14.58
C VAL A 117 -1.50 -5.43 15.59
N GLY A 118 -1.72 -6.54 16.30
CA GLY A 118 -0.76 -7.08 17.28
C GLY A 118 0.57 -7.48 16.64
N THR A 119 0.54 -8.01 15.43
CA THR A 119 1.76 -8.33 14.67
C THR A 119 2.51 -7.05 14.28
N GLY A 120 1.80 -6.02 13.81
CA GLY A 120 2.37 -4.70 13.54
C GLY A 120 3.01 -4.08 14.79
N LEU A 121 2.36 -4.22 15.96
CA LEU A 121 2.91 -3.81 17.24
C LEU A 121 4.23 -4.52 17.57
N LEU A 122 4.30 -5.85 17.39
CA LEU A 122 5.54 -6.60 17.63
C LEU A 122 6.68 -6.16 16.71
N VAL A 123 6.40 -5.91 15.42
CA VAL A 123 7.38 -5.35 14.48
C VAL A 123 7.83 -3.96 14.94
N GLY A 124 6.89 -3.11 15.36
CA GLY A 124 7.16 -1.77 15.87
C GLY A 124 8.02 -1.77 17.13
N LEU A 125 7.72 -2.65 18.09
CA LEU A 125 8.51 -2.83 19.32
C LEU A 125 9.91 -3.33 19.02
N ALA A 126 10.08 -4.27 18.09
CA ALA A 126 11.40 -4.73 17.66
C ALA A 126 12.22 -3.60 17.02
N ALA A 127 11.59 -2.77 16.17
CA ALA A 127 12.24 -1.61 15.57
C ALA A 127 12.63 -0.55 16.63
N ALA A 128 11.71 -0.24 17.54
CA ALA A 128 11.95 0.68 18.66
C ALA A 128 13.10 0.20 19.56
N LEU A 129 13.13 -1.09 19.88
CA LEU A 129 14.23 -1.70 20.64
C LEU A 129 15.55 -1.58 19.89
N ALA A 130 15.58 -1.88 18.58
CA ALA A 130 16.78 -1.74 17.78
C ALA A 130 17.28 -0.29 17.74
N ILE A 131 16.38 0.69 17.63
CA ILE A 131 16.71 2.12 17.70
C ILE A 131 17.31 2.46 19.06
N ASN A 132 16.65 2.12 20.17
CA ASN A 132 17.11 2.45 21.52
C ASN A 132 18.43 1.76 21.92
N LEU A 133 18.71 0.57 21.40
CA LEU A 133 20.00 -0.11 21.63
C LEU A 133 21.14 0.50 20.80
N THR A 134 20.83 1.25 19.73
CA THR A 134 21.81 1.74 18.76
C THR A 134 22.16 3.22 18.96
N TYR A 135 21.21 4.02 19.46
CA TYR A 135 21.36 5.46 19.62
C TYR A 135 21.37 5.87 21.10
N ALA A 136 22.07 6.96 21.43
CA ALA A 136 22.09 7.50 22.78
C ALA A 136 20.65 7.90 23.22
N ASP A 137 20.35 7.62 24.49
CA ASP A 137 19.01 7.79 25.05
C ASP A 137 18.70 9.28 25.23
N ASN A 138 17.91 9.83 24.31
CA ASN A 138 17.47 11.22 24.32
C ASN A 138 16.04 11.34 23.74
N ALA A 139 15.40 12.50 23.97
CA ALA A 139 14.01 12.74 23.54
C ALA A 139 13.80 12.56 22.03
N THR A 140 14.84 12.81 21.23
CA THR A 140 14.83 12.63 19.77
C THR A 140 14.75 11.16 19.39
N THR A 141 15.60 10.30 19.95
CA THR A 141 15.59 8.85 19.71
C THR A 141 14.25 8.22 20.05
N ASN A 142 13.65 8.61 21.19
CA ASN A 142 12.34 8.10 21.62
C ASN A 142 11.19 8.49 20.67
N THR A 143 11.25 9.69 20.09
CA THR A 143 10.25 10.14 19.10
C THR A 143 10.36 9.32 17.81
N ILE A 144 11.58 9.04 17.35
CA ILE A 144 11.84 8.21 16.17
C ILE A 144 11.36 6.76 16.39
N ALA A 145 11.67 6.20 17.56
CA ALA A 145 11.23 4.87 17.95
C ALA A 145 9.69 4.77 18.00
N GLY A 146 9.03 5.74 18.66
CA GLY A 146 7.57 5.79 18.78
C GLY A 146 6.86 5.96 17.43
N THR A 147 7.36 6.84 16.56
CA THR A 147 6.79 7.05 15.22
C THR A 147 6.96 5.84 14.31
N SER A 148 8.11 5.19 14.35
CA SER A 148 8.36 3.95 13.60
C SER A 148 7.46 2.81 14.10
N ALA A 149 7.26 2.71 15.41
CA ALA A 149 6.34 1.73 15.99
C ALA A 149 4.89 1.98 15.58
N ALA A 150 4.43 3.24 15.64
CA ALA A 150 3.11 3.62 15.16
C ALA A 150 2.91 3.28 13.68
N ALA A 151 3.92 3.55 12.84
CA ALA A 151 3.88 3.20 11.42
C ALA A 151 3.71 1.68 11.21
N ALA A 152 4.47 0.85 11.91
CA ALA A 152 4.34 -0.60 11.82
C ALA A 152 2.96 -1.12 12.27
N ILE A 153 2.38 -0.54 13.33
CA ILE A 153 1.02 -0.85 13.79
C ILE A 153 -0.01 -0.50 12.70
N ILE A 154 0.08 0.70 12.12
CA ILE A 154 -0.83 1.15 11.05
C ILE A 154 -0.69 0.24 9.82
N GLY A 155 0.52 -0.16 9.46
CA GLY A 155 0.77 -1.12 8.38
C GLY A 155 0.08 -2.46 8.65
N GLY A 156 0.20 -2.97 9.87
CA GLY A 156 -0.52 -4.16 10.31
C GLY A 156 -2.04 -4.01 10.20
N ALA A 157 -2.58 -2.89 10.66
CA ALA A 157 -4.01 -2.59 10.57
C ALA A 157 -4.53 -2.59 9.12
N LEU A 158 -3.77 -1.97 8.20
CA LEU A 158 -4.11 -1.96 6.76
C LEU A 158 -4.16 -3.38 6.18
N ALA A 159 -3.23 -4.25 6.57
CA ALA A 159 -3.22 -5.64 6.13
C ALA A 159 -4.40 -6.45 6.69
N GLY A 160 -4.86 -6.16 7.91
CA GLY A 160 -6.00 -6.84 8.52
C GLY A 160 -7.36 -6.41 7.96
N ALA A 161 -7.46 -5.16 7.50
CA ALA A 161 -8.70 -4.53 7.05
C ALA A 161 -9.11 -4.87 5.60
N ARG A 162 -8.20 -5.44 4.80
CA ARG A 162 -8.40 -5.67 3.36
C ARG A 162 -8.17 -7.12 2.97
N ASP A 163 -8.55 -7.46 1.75
CA ASP A 163 -8.28 -8.78 1.17
C ASP A 163 -6.78 -9.02 0.98
N ALA A 164 -6.34 -10.25 1.19
CA ALA A 164 -4.91 -10.58 1.25
C ALA A 164 -4.19 -10.32 -0.09
N ALA A 165 -4.81 -10.65 -1.23
CA ALA A 165 -4.18 -10.47 -2.54
C ALA A 165 -3.89 -8.99 -2.89
N PRO A 166 -4.85 -8.04 -2.81
CA PRO A 166 -4.56 -6.61 -2.93
C PRO A 166 -3.48 -6.11 -1.98
N VAL A 167 -3.52 -6.50 -0.70
CA VAL A 167 -2.49 -6.09 0.28
C VAL A 167 -1.11 -6.59 -0.14
N GLY A 168 -1.00 -7.85 -0.57
CA GLY A 168 0.27 -8.39 -1.07
C GLY A 168 0.80 -7.66 -2.30
N ALA A 169 -0.10 -7.18 -3.18
CA ALA A 169 0.27 -6.37 -4.33
C ALA A 169 0.79 -5.00 -3.90
N VAL A 170 0.11 -4.34 -2.96
CA VAL A 170 0.56 -3.07 -2.37
C VAL A 170 1.93 -3.21 -1.73
N VAL A 171 2.15 -4.25 -0.92
CA VAL A 171 3.44 -4.51 -0.27
C VAL A 171 4.55 -4.77 -1.29
N THR A 172 4.26 -5.59 -2.31
CA THR A 172 5.24 -5.90 -3.38
C THR A 172 5.63 -4.64 -4.15
N ALA A 173 4.64 -3.85 -4.56
CA ALA A 173 4.85 -2.60 -5.27
C ALA A 173 5.60 -1.59 -4.39
N ALA A 174 5.25 -1.47 -3.11
CA ALA A 174 5.88 -0.53 -2.19
C ALA A 174 7.35 -0.89 -1.95
N LEU A 175 7.68 -2.17 -1.72
CA LEU A 175 9.07 -2.62 -1.62
C LEU A 175 9.85 -2.32 -2.91
N GLY A 176 9.28 -2.62 -4.07
CA GLY A 176 9.92 -2.34 -5.35
C GLY A 176 10.16 -0.84 -5.56
N THR A 177 9.20 0.01 -5.20
CA THR A 177 9.34 1.47 -5.27
C THR A 177 10.42 1.99 -4.31
N LEU A 178 10.47 1.49 -3.08
CA LEU A 178 11.49 1.90 -2.10
C LEU A 178 12.90 1.50 -2.56
N VAL A 179 13.07 0.27 -3.06
CA VAL A 179 14.34 -0.19 -3.63
C VAL A 179 14.71 0.62 -4.88
N PHE A 180 13.73 0.93 -5.72
CA PHE A 180 13.93 1.75 -6.91
C PHE A 180 14.44 3.16 -6.56
N VAL A 181 13.86 3.83 -5.58
CA VAL A 181 14.31 5.17 -5.16
C VAL A 181 15.77 5.15 -4.73
N VAL A 182 16.18 4.13 -3.96
CA VAL A 182 17.59 3.95 -3.57
C VAL A 182 18.47 3.65 -4.78
N ALA A 183 18.03 2.79 -5.71
CA ALA A 183 18.78 2.52 -6.93
C ALA A 183 18.93 3.78 -7.82
N PHE A 184 17.84 4.55 -7.95
CA PHE A 184 17.76 5.78 -8.74
C PHE A 184 18.66 6.88 -8.19
N SER A 185 18.96 6.87 -6.88
CA SER A 185 19.90 7.83 -6.28
C SER A 185 21.26 7.85 -6.99
N ARG A 186 21.73 6.72 -7.54
CA ARG A 186 22.98 6.64 -8.32
C ARG A 186 22.91 7.30 -9.70
N ALA A 187 21.71 7.53 -10.21
CA ALA A 187 21.49 8.18 -11.50
C ALA A 187 21.23 9.69 -11.35
N ARG A 188 21.16 10.23 -10.12
CA ARG A 188 20.83 11.64 -9.90
C ARG A 188 21.88 12.58 -10.48
N ASP A 189 23.16 12.36 -10.21
CA ASP A 189 24.22 13.27 -10.68
C ASP A 189 24.27 13.37 -12.22
N PRO A 190 24.25 12.25 -12.98
CA PRO A 190 24.15 12.32 -14.44
C PRO A 190 22.87 13.02 -14.95
N LEU A 191 21.76 12.87 -14.23
CA LEU A 191 20.51 13.53 -14.60
C LEU A 191 20.52 15.03 -14.29
N PHE A 192 21.22 15.47 -13.25
CA PHE A 192 21.43 16.90 -12.98
C PHE A 192 22.15 17.56 -14.15
N ASP A 193 23.23 16.93 -14.64
CA ASP A 193 23.96 17.41 -15.82
C ASP A 193 23.05 17.41 -17.07
N LEU A 194 22.30 16.32 -17.28
CA LEU A 194 21.37 16.19 -18.42
C LEU A 194 20.26 17.26 -18.43
N PHE A 195 19.75 17.63 -17.25
CA PHE A 195 18.72 18.67 -17.11
C PHE A 195 19.28 20.09 -17.03
N GLY A 196 20.59 20.26 -17.29
CA GLY A 196 21.21 21.56 -17.49
C GLY A 196 21.69 22.24 -16.21
N ALA A 197 22.17 21.48 -15.21
CA ALA A 197 22.87 22.05 -14.07
C ALA A 197 24.20 22.69 -14.53
N ASP A 198 24.24 24.02 -14.57
CA ASP A 198 25.40 24.82 -15.00
C ASP A 198 26.24 25.37 -13.83
N GLY A 199 25.97 24.90 -12.60
CA GLY A 199 26.62 25.35 -11.37
C GLY A 199 25.99 26.60 -10.73
N SER A 200 25.09 27.29 -11.41
CA SER A 200 24.28 28.35 -10.78
C SER A 200 23.21 27.77 -9.85
N GLN A 201 22.85 28.48 -8.77
CA GLN A 201 21.79 28.02 -7.87
C GLN A 201 20.44 27.88 -8.59
N ALA A 202 20.15 28.76 -9.54
CA ALA A 202 18.90 28.74 -10.30
C ALA A 202 18.79 27.49 -11.20
N SER A 203 19.87 27.11 -11.90
CA SER A 203 19.89 25.92 -12.75
C SER A 203 19.81 24.64 -11.92
N LEU A 204 20.50 24.57 -10.78
CA LEU A 204 20.44 23.42 -9.87
C LEU A 204 19.03 23.19 -9.33
N VAL A 205 18.31 24.25 -8.94
CA VAL A 205 16.92 24.14 -8.47
C VAL A 205 15.99 23.70 -9.60
N SER A 206 16.20 24.18 -10.83
CA SER A 206 15.43 23.77 -12.01
C SER A 206 15.66 22.28 -12.33
N ALA A 207 16.92 21.86 -12.40
CA ALA A 207 17.30 20.48 -12.65
C ALA A 207 16.76 19.55 -11.56
N ALA A 208 16.86 19.92 -10.28
CA ALA A 208 16.32 19.15 -9.16
C ALA A 208 14.82 18.85 -9.32
N LYS A 209 14.03 19.83 -9.78
CA LYS A 209 12.59 19.64 -10.04
C LYS A 209 12.36 18.61 -11.14
N TRP A 210 13.14 18.65 -12.22
CA TRP A 210 13.02 17.68 -13.32
C TRP A 210 13.47 16.27 -12.91
N VAL A 211 14.56 16.15 -12.15
CA VAL A 211 15.01 14.88 -11.58
C VAL A 211 13.92 14.28 -10.69
N SER A 212 13.36 15.06 -9.75
CA SER A 212 12.32 14.59 -8.81
C SER A 212 11.04 14.16 -9.53
N ARG A 213 10.62 14.89 -10.57
CA ARG A 213 9.46 14.50 -11.40
C ARG A 213 9.73 13.20 -12.15
N THR A 214 10.90 13.07 -12.76
CA THR A 214 11.29 11.87 -13.50
C THR A 214 11.35 10.65 -12.57
N GLU A 215 11.97 10.80 -11.40
CA GLU A 215 12.00 9.77 -10.36
C GLU A 215 10.58 9.32 -9.98
N SER A 216 9.68 10.26 -9.72
CA SER A 216 8.32 9.96 -9.29
C SER A 216 7.46 9.31 -10.38
N LEU A 217 7.60 9.75 -11.64
CA LEU A 217 6.94 9.14 -12.79
C LEU A 217 7.37 7.68 -12.97
N LEU A 218 8.69 7.42 -12.93
CA LEU A 218 9.24 6.08 -13.07
C LEU A 218 8.89 5.18 -11.88
N ALA A 219 8.92 5.73 -10.66
CA ALA A 219 8.51 5.04 -9.44
C ALA A 219 7.03 4.63 -9.50
N GLY A 220 6.16 5.53 -9.98
CA GLY A 220 4.74 5.24 -10.22
C GLY A 220 4.52 4.19 -11.29
N LEU A 221 5.21 4.29 -12.43
CA LEU A 221 5.16 3.28 -13.49
C LEU A 221 5.56 1.89 -12.96
N LEU A 222 6.69 1.82 -12.25
CA LEU A 222 7.16 0.59 -11.63
C LEU A 222 6.15 0.04 -10.61
N ALA A 223 5.61 0.90 -9.75
CA ALA A 223 4.59 0.54 -8.77
C ALA A 223 3.37 -0.14 -9.43
N GLY A 224 2.83 0.47 -10.48
CA GLY A 224 1.67 -0.07 -11.20
C GLY A 224 1.97 -1.40 -11.88
N LEU A 225 3.15 -1.54 -12.51
CA LEU A 225 3.57 -2.79 -13.15
C LEU A 225 3.79 -3.92 -12.14
N LEU A 226 4.42 -3.64 -11.01
CA LEU A 226 4.63 -4.62 -9.93
C LEU A 226 3.31 -5.05 -9.29
N ALA A 227 2.41 -4.10 -9.02
CA ALA A 227 1.08 -4.39 -8.48
C ALA A 227 0.29 -5.30 -9.44
N PHE A 228 0.24 -4.95 -10.73
CA PHE A 228 -0.41 -5.74 -11.75
C PHE A 228 0.23 -7.13 -11.92
N GLY A 229 1.56 -7.19 -11.96
CA GLY A 229 2.32 -8.45 -12.06
C GLY A 229 2.07 -9.38 -10.87
N TYR A 230 2.01 -8.85 -9.66
CA TYR A 230 1.69 -9.63 -8.47
C TYR A 230 0.24 -10.15 -8.51
N LEU A 231 -0.74 -9.29 -8.84
CA LEU A 231 -2.15 -9.70 -8.91
C LEU A 231 -2.40 -10.73 -10.00
N THR A 232 -1.78 -10.59 -11.17
CA THR A 232 -1.86 -11.59 -12.25
C THR A 232 -1.22 -12.91 -11.84
N TRP A 233 -0.07 -12.88 -11.17
CA TRP A 233 0.55 -14.08 -10.62
C TRP A 233 -0.32 -14.76 -9.54
N ALA A 234 -0.91 -13.97 -8.64
CA ALA A 234 -1.81 -14.47 -7.61
C ALA A 234 -3.06 -15.11 -8.20
N ARG A 235 -3.68 -14.46 -9.20
CA ARG A 235 -4.81 -15.02 -9.96
C ARG A 235 -4.44 -16.34 -10.64
N ARG A 236 -3.31 -16.40 -11.36
CA ARG A 236 -2.85 -17.65 -12.00
C ARG A 236 -2.68 -18.78 -10.99
N ARG A 237 -2.17 -18.50 -9.79
CA ARG A 237 -2.02 -19.51 -8.72
C ARG A 237 -3.34 -19.89 -8.05
N ALA A 238 -4.31 -18.99 -8.00
CA ALA A 238 -5.64 -19.28 -7.47
C ALA A 238 -6.42 -20.18 -8.43
N LEU A 239 -6.46 -19.84 -9.72
CA LEU A 239 -7.12 -20.63 -10.77
C LEU A 239 -6.57 -22.06 -10.90
N ARG A 240 -5.27 -22.25 -10.69
CA ARG A 240 -4.67 -23.60 -10.67
C ARG A 240 -5.15 -24.48 -9.50
N ARG A 241 -5.62 -23.87 -8.41
CA ARG A 241 -6.14 -24.60 -7.23
C ARG A 241 -7.65 -24.74 -7.28
N ASP A 242 -8.33 -23.73 -7.77
CA ASP A 242 -9.77 -23.65 -7.87
C ASP A 242 -10.16 -22.91 -9.17
N PRO A 243 -10.56 -23.64 -10.22
CA PRO A 243 -10.98 -23.06 -11.49
C PRO A 243 -12.18 -22.11 -11.35
N ALA A 244 -13.00 -22.26 -10.32
CA ALA A 244 -14.16 -21.40 -10.06
C ALA A 244 -13.80 -20.08 -9.36
N THR A 245 -12.51 -19.80 -9.12
CA THR A 245 -12.07 -18.56 -8.46
C THR A 245 -12.57 -17.34 -9.25
N PRO A 246 -13.36 -16.43 -8.63
CA PRO A 246 -13.86 -15.24 -9.32
C PRO A 246 -12.72 -14.29 -9.67
N ALA A 247 -12.86 -13.60 -10.80
CA ALA A 247 -11.92 -12.57 -11.20
C ALA A 247 -11.96 -11.36 -10.25
N LEU A 248 -10.78 -10.82 -9.93
CA LEU A 248 -10.67 -9.59 -9.16
C LEU A 248 -11.24 -8.42 -9.99
N ARG A 249 -12.06 -7.58 -9.36
CA ARG A 249 -12.66 -6.40 -10.03
C ARG A 249 -11.62 -5.30 -10.21
N TRP A 250 -11.84 -4.42 -11.19
CA TRP A 250 -10.94 -3.31 -11.53
C TRP A 250 -10.52 -2.42 -10.34
N PRO A 251 -11.35 -2.14 -9.30
CA PRO A 251 -10.93 -1.27 -8.20
C PRO A 251 -9.75 -1.85 -7.40
N ALA A 252 -9.60 -3.17 -7.37
CA ALA A 252 -8.49 -3.82 -6.69
C ALA A 252 -7.14 -3.52 -7.38
N TYR A 253 -7.13 -3.47 -8.72
CA TYR A 253 -5.93 -3.09 -9.48
C TYR A 253 -5.60 -1.61 -9.31
N LEU A 254 -6.63 -0.75 -9.31
CA LEU A 254 -6.46 0.68 -9.05
C LEU A 254 -5.84 0.92 -7.67
N VAL A 255 -6.42 0.34 -6.62
CA VAL A 255 -5.93 0.51 -5.24
C VAL A 255 -4.53 -0.11 -5.07
N ALA A 256 -4.27 -1.26 -5.69
CA ALA A 256 -2.95 -1.89 -5.62
C ALA A 256 -1.87 -1.03 -6.30
N GLY A 257 -2.16 -0.47 -7.48
CA GLY A 257 -1.26 0.43 -8.19
C GLY A 257 -1.05 1.77 -7.46
N ALA A 258 -2.11 2.33 -6.87
CA ALA A 258 -2.05 3.53 -6.03
C ALA A 258 -1.33 3.29 -4.69
N GLY A 259 -1.22 2.03 -4.26
CA GLY A 259 -0.79 1.61 -2.94
C GLY A 259 0.51 2.25 -2.46
N PRO A 260 1.61 2.19 -3.23
CA PRO A 260 2.87 2.80 -2.82
C PRO A 260 2.76 4.30 -2.58
N GLY A 261 2.07 5.04 -3.45
CA GLY A 261 1.83 6.47 -3.27
C GLY A 261 0.97 6.78 -2.05
N LEU A 262 -0.08 5.98 -1.80
CA LEU A 262 -0.89 6.09 -0.58
C LEU A 262 -0.07 5.85 0.69
N LEU A 263 0.84 4.87 0.68
CA LEU A 263 1.73 4.59 1.81
C LEU A 263 2.75 5.71 2.04
N LEU A 264 3.29 6.31 0.97
CA LEU A 264 4.18 7.47 1.07
C LEU A 264 3.46 8.69 1.68
N LEU A 265 2.23 8.97 1.23
CA LEU A 265 1.42 10.05 1.80
C LEU A 265 1.05 9.78 3.26
N LEU A 266 0.72 8.54 3.59
CA LEU A 266 0.44 8.12 4.96
C LEU A 266 1.69 8.25 5.85
N ALA A 267 2.86 7.87 5.35
CA ALA A 267 4.13 8.07 6.05
C ALA A 267 4.38 9.55 6.32
N GLU A 268 4.12 10.44 5.35
CA GLU A 268 4.24 11.88 5.53
C GLU A 268 3.26 12.41 6.59
N VAL A 269 2.02 11.91 6.64
CA VAL A 269 1.07 12.25 7.72
C VAL A 269 1.60 11.79 9.09
N ILE A 270 2.15 10.57 9.18
CA ILE A 270 2.76 10.05 10.41
C ILE A 270 3.94 10.93 10.84
N ILE A 271 4.78 11.36 9.90
CA ILE A 271 5.92 12.26 10.15
C ILE A 271 5.45 13.61 10.67
N ARG A 272 4.43 14.20 10.05
CA ARG A 272 3.90 15.52 10.46
C ARG A 272 3.25 15.49 11.84
N ILE A 273 2.59 14.39 12.20
CA ILE A 273 1.92 14.26 13.49
C ILE A 273 2.93 13.88 14.58
N GLY A 274 3.68 12.80 14.35
CA GLY A 274 4.54 12.22 15.37
C GLY A 274 5.94 12.82 15.44
N GLY A 275 6.42 13.45 14.37
CA GLY A 275 7.70 14.17 14.33
C GLY A 275 7.59 15.66 14.65
N ARG A 276 6.41 16.16 15.02
CA ARG A 276 6.17 17.61 15.23
C ARG A 276 7.15 18.24 16.21
N THR A 277 7.39 17.60 17.36
CA THR A 277 8.37 18.05 18.36
C THR A 277 9.80 18.07 17.82
N LEU A 278 10.16 17.14 16.93
CA LEU A 278 11.48 17.10 16.29
C LEU A 278 11.66 18.16 15.21
N LEU A 279 10.62 18.41 14.41
CA LEU A 279 10.61 19.46 13.39
C LEU A 279 10.64 20.85 14.04
N ASP A 280 9.95 21.03 15.17
CA ASP A 280 9.98 22.28 15.95
C ASP A 280 11.38 22.50 16.56
N LEU A 281 12.03 21.45 17.08
CA LEU A 281 13.41 21.54 17.58
C LEU A 281 14.41 21.83 16.45
N ALA A 282 14.30 21.18 15.30
CA ALA A 282 15.22 21.40 14.19
C ALA A 282 15.04 22.77 13.52
N SER A 283 13.80 23.26 13.41
CA SER A 283 13.52 24.61 12.90
C SER A 283 13.99 25.71 13.84
N ALA A 284 14.06 25.44 15.14
CA ALA A 284 14.64 26.35 16.12
C ALA A 284 16.18 26.44 16.06
N LEU A 285 16.86 25.49 15.41
CA LEU A 285 18.33 25.47 15.31
C LEU A 285 18.87 26.36 14.18
N SER A 286 18.14 26.50 13.06
CA SER A 286 18.53 27.34 11.93
C SER A 286 17.36 27.59 10.97
N GLU A 287 17.21 28.83 10.50
CA GLU A 287 16.24 29.20 9.46
C GLU A 287 16.49 28.44 8.14
N ALA A 288 17.75 28.16 7.81
CA ALA A 288 18.11 27.41 6.61
C ALA A 288 17.62 25.96 6.66
N ASP A 289 17.71 25.31 7.83
CA ASP A 289 17.23 23.95 8.03
C ASP A 289 15.70 23.89 8.03
N ALA A 290 15.02 24.90 8.58
CA ALA A 290 13.57 25.02 8.53
C ALA A 290 13.04 25.13 7.09
N VAL A 291 13.69 25.95 6.26
CA VAL A 291 13.35 26.09 4.83
C VAL A 291 13.61 24.79 4.07
N ALA A 292 14.75 24.14 4.31
CA ALA A 292 15.07 22.86 3.69
C ALA A 292 14.03 21.78 4.04
N GLN A 293 13.68 21.63 5.32
CA GLN A 293 12.68 20.65 5.77
C GLN A 293 11.28 20.91 5.19
N THR A 294 10.88 22.18 5.12
CA THR A 294 9.60 22.57 4.51
C THR A 294 9.58 22.24 3.01
N SER A 295 10.65 22.57 2.30
CA SER A 295 10.80 22.27 0.87
C SER A 295 10.73 20.76 0.60
N LEU A 296 11.43 19.96 1.42
CA LEU A 296 11.43 18.50 1.30
C LEU A 296 10.09 17.88 1.68
N GLY A 297 9.42 18.41 2.69
CA GLY A 297 8.06 17.99 3.06
C GLY A 297 7.09 18.19 1.90
N THR A 298 7.14 19.34 1.23
CA THR A 298 6.33 19.61 0.03
C THR A 298 6.71 18.65 -1.11
N SER A 299 8.01 18.48 -1.37
CA SER A 299 8.48 17.56 -2.41
C SER A 299 8.08 16.11 -2.16
N ARG A 300 8.09 15.62 -0.91
CA ARG A 300 7.63 14.27 -0.56
C ARG A 300 6.14 14.08 -0.81
N VAL A 301 5.32 15.09 -0.49
CA VAL A 301 3.88 15.07 -0.80
C VAL A 301 3.67 15.01 -2.32
N ASP A 302 4.32 15.91 -3.07
CA ASP A 302 4.21 15.94 -4.52
C ASP A 302 4.62 14.61 -5.15
N ASN A 303 5.76 14.06 -4.74
CA ASN A 303 6.25 12.77 -5.23
C ASN A 303 5.26 11.64 -4.87
N GLY A 304 4.72 11.63 -3.65
CA GLY A 304 3.70 10.67 -3.23
C GLY A 304 2.43 10.74 -4.10
N ILE A 305 1.98 11.94 -4.46
CA ILE A 305 0.85 12.17 -5.37
C ILE A 305 1.15 11.64 -6.77
N TRP A 306 2.32 11.96 -7.33
CA TRP A 306 2.74 11.44 -8.64
C TRP A 306 2.77 9.91 -8.67
N VAL A 307 3.42 9.28 -7.69
CA VAL A 307 3.49 7.82 -7.59
C VAL A 307 2.10 7.21 -7.45
N LEU A 308 1.21 7.83 -6.66
CA LEU A 308 -0.17 7.40 -6.48
C LEU A 308 -0.93 7.37 -7.81
N PHE A 309 -0.96 8.50 -8.52
CA PHE A 309 -1.76 8.63 -9.76
C PHE A 309 -1.16 7.80 -10.89
N VAL A 310 0.16 7.88 -11.10
CA VAL A 310 0.82 7.14 -12.19
C VAL A 310 0.76 5.64 -11.94
N GLY A 311 0.94 5.19 -10.70
CA GLY A 311 0.81 3.78 -10.34
C GLY A 311 -0.61 3.25 -10.54
N ALA A 312 -1.62 4.02 -10.12
CA ALA A 312 -3.03 3.69 -10.33
C ALA A 312 -3.36 3.55 -11.82
N LEU A 313 -2.98 4.56 -12.63
CA LEU A 313 -3.23 4.58 -14.07
C LEU A 313 -2.50 3.44 -14.78
N THR A 314 -1.24 3.19 -14.43
CA THR A 314 -0.44 2.12 -15.02
C THR A 314 -1.08 0.76 -14.77
N ALA A 315 -1.49 0.48 -13.52
CA ALA A 315 -2.16 -0.78 -13.19
C ALA A 315 -3.51 -0.93 -13.90
N LEU A 316 -4.27 0.16 -14.02
CA LEU A 316 -5.57 0.16 -14.70
C LEU A 316 -5.42 -0.04 -16.21
N VAL A 317 -4.45 0.61 -16.85
CA VAL A 317 -4.13 0.42 -18.27
C VAL A 317 -3.69 -1.02 -18.52
N ALA A 318 -2.77 -1.56 -17.70
CA ALA A 318 -2.34 -2.94 -17.81
C ALA A 318 -3.50 -3.93 -17.64
N PHE A 319 -4.40 -3.68 -16.69
CA PHE A 319 -5.63 -4.46 -16.52
C PHE A 319 -6.58 -4.33 -17.73
N GLY A 320 -6.80 -3.12 -18.24
CA GLY A 320 -7.64 -2.88 -19.41
C GLY A 320 -7.16 -3.65 -20.64
N ARG A 321 -5.84 -3.76 -20.83
CA ARG A 321 -5.24 -4.59 -21.91
C ARG A 321 -5.49 -6.09 -21.77
N THR A 322 -6.01 -6.56 -20.63
CA THR A 322 -6.40 -7.96 -20.43
C THR A 322 -7.88 -8.24 -20.64
N LEU A 323 -8.70 -7.19 -20.79
CA LEU A 323 -10.11 -7.33 -21.16
C LEU A 323 -10.15 -7.60 -22.67
N GLY A 324 -10.61 -8.78 -23.06
CA GLY A 324 -10.79 -9.13 -24.48
C GLY A 324 -11.85 -8.24 -25.15
N PRO A 325 -11.99 -8.31 -26.48
CA PRO A 325 -13.08 -7.66 -27.19
C PRO A 325 -14.41 -8.07 -26.55
N ALA A 326 -15.34 -7.12 -26.40
CA ALA A 326 -16.71 -7.49 -26.07
C ALA A 326 -17.22 -8.44 -27.16
N PRO A 327 -17.94 -9.52 -26.82
CA PRO A 327 -18.65 -10.30 -27.83
C PRO A 327 -19.49 -9.31 -28.64
N HIS A 328 -19.27 -9.25 -29.95
CA HIS A 328 -20.24 -8.60 -30.81
C HIS A 328 -21.52 -9.42 -30.66
N ASP A 329 -22.60 -8.77 -30.24
CA ASP A 329 -23.93 -9.36 -30.34
C ASP A 329 -24.07 -9.80 -31.79
N ASP A 330 -24.09 -11.11 -32.03
CA ASP A 330 -24.29 -11.69 -33.35
C ASP A 330 -25.53 -11.03 -33.94
N GLU A 331 -25.35 -10.25 -35.01
CA GLU A 331 -26.46 -9.69 -35.77
C GLU A 331 -27.37 -10.86 -36.13
N PRO A 332 -28.69 -10.78 -35.83
CA PRO A 332 -29.59 -11.86 -36.15
C PRO A 332 -29.50 -12.16 -37.64
N GLU A 333 -29.14 -13.40 -38.00
CA GLU A 333 -29.13 -13.86 -39.39
C GLU A 333 -30.45 -13.42 -40.04
N PRO A 334 -30.40 -12.76 -41.21
CA PRO A 334 -31.61 -12.37 -41.90
C PRO A 334 -32.37 -13.65 -42.24
N VAL A 335 -33.60 -13.75 -41.72
CA VAL A 335 -34.54 -14.82 -42.07
C VAL A 335 -34.76 -14.70 -43.58
N GLU A 336 -34.30 -15.68 -44.35
CA GLU A 336 -34.63 -15.80 -45.77
C GLU A 336 -36.12 -16.17 -45.88
N ASP A 337 -36.90 -15.29 -46.54
CA ASP A 337 -38.31 -15.49 -46.91
C ASP A 337 -38.49 -16.54 -48.02
#